data_AF-A0A453NE23-F1
#
_entry.id   AF-A0A453NE23-F1
#
_cell.length_a   1.000
_cell.length_b   1.000
_cell.length_c   1.000
_cell.angle_alpha   90.00
_cell.angle_beta   90.00
_cell.angle_gamma   90.00
#
_symmetry.space_group_name_H-M   'P 1'
#
loop_
_entity.id
_entity.type
_entity.pdbx_description
1 polymer ?
#
loop_
_entity_poly.entity_id
_entity_poly.type
_entity_poly.pdbx_seq_one_letter_code
_entity_poly.pdbx_strand_id
1 'polypeptide(L)'
;GVTDLKDVLWSGSLTFKHALSTSAANVDENASVKKYASYTVFKGKAALSISPILPLFTKVESGGSRVDRNGSVMLTFFPAVGQRKYDYTKKQLFALSPTEVGSLISLGPAESCEFFHDPSMKSSHEGQVKKSLSITPLGSDNGYFVNITVLNNVQKTNERLSVPVTKAEFAVMRTALSHQVCVILHGFTLFHKVAWSLAPGAHICFSIY
;
A
#
# COMPACT_ATOMS: atom_id res chain seq x y z
N GLY A 1 -21.78 -34.00 1.16
CA GLY A 1 -21.10 -33.58 -0.08
C GLY A 1 -20.63 -32.17 0.13
N VAL A 2 -19.31 -31.96 0.13
CA VAL A 2 -18.67 -30.71 0.51
C VAL A 2 -18.52 -29.83 -0.73
N THR A 3 -19.26 -28.73 -0.78
CA THR A 3 -19.05 -27.63 -1.73
C THR A 3 -19.40 -26.33 -1.02
N ASP A 4 -18.40 -25.69 -0.41
CA ASP A 4 -18.25 -24.23 -0.41
C ASP A 4 -17.00 -23.83 0.37
N LEU A 5 -15.90 -23.61 -0.35
CA LEU A 5 -14.65 -23.09 0.22
C LEU A 5 -13.71 -22.49 -0.85
N LYS A 6 -14.26 -21.90 -1.93
CA LYS A 6 -13.44 -21.39 -3.05
C LYS A 6 -13.46 -19.88 -3.29
N ASP A 7 -14.25 -19.10 -2.55
CA ASP A 7 -14.42 -17.67 -2.87
C ASP A 7 -13.66 -16.67 -1.99
N VAL A 8 -12.59 -17.11 -1.31
CA VAL A 8 -11.67 -16.19 -0.61
C VAL A 8 -10.24 -16.43 -1.06
N LEU A 9 -9.97 -16.19 -2.35
CA LEU A 9 -8.62 -16.11 -2.86
C LEU A 9 -8.49 -14.95 -3.85
N TRP A 10 -8.55 -13.73 -3.34
CA TRP A 10 -7.99 -12.57 -4.04
C TRP A 10 -6.45 -12.67 -4.04
N SER A 11 -5.93 -13.61 -4.83
CA SER A 11 -4.51 -13.68 -5.18
C SER A 11 -4.36 -13.21 -6.62
N GLY A 12 -4.39 -11.90 -6.82
CA GLY A 12 -3.87 -11.30 -8.04
C GLY A 12 -2.35 -11.51 -8.06
N SER A 13 -1.89 -12.48 -8.84
CA SER A 13 -0.47 -12.71 -9.10
C SER A 13 0.10 -11.48 -9.82
N LEU A 14 0.82 -10.63 -9.08
CA LEU A 14 1.64 -9.57 -9.66
C LEU A 14 3.07 -10.12 -9.85
N THR A 15 3.38 -10.54 -11.07
CA THR A 15 4.74 -10.91 -11.47
C THR A 15 5.50 -9.63 -11.82
N PHE A 16 6.46 -9.22 -10.97
CA PHE A 16 7.39 -8.14 -11.31
C PHE A 16 8.51 -8.71 -12.18
N LYS A 17 8.47 -8.45 -13.49
CA LYS A 17 9.63 -8.65 -14.36
C LYS A 17 10.58 -7.47 -14.16
N HIS A 18 11.78 -7.77 -13.69
CA HIS A 18 12.91 -6.86 -13.68
C HIS A 18 13.18 -6.41 -15.13
N ALA A 19 13.11 -5.12 -15.42
CA ALA A 19 13.69 -4.56 -16.62
C ALA A 19 14.12 -3.12 -16.32
N LEU A 20 15.41 -2.96 -16.02
CA LEU A 20 16.14 -1.76 -16.43
C LEU A 20 16.10 -1.79 -17.97
N SER A 21 15.19 -1.05 -18.59
CA SER A 21 15.21 -0.83 -20.03
C SER A 21 14.73 0.57 -20.33
N THR A 22 15.68 1.44 -20.64
CA THR A 22 15.47 2.65 -21.43
C THR A 22 14.95 2.22 -22.81
N SER A 23 13.93 2.94 -23.30
CA SER A 23 13.29 2.84 -24.63
C SER A 23 12.56 1.54 -25.00
N ALA A 24 11.24 1.64 -25.20
CA ALA A 24 10.57 1.56 -26.52
C ALA A 24 9.10 1.16 -26.35
N ALA A 25 8.24 1.93 -27.02
CA ALA A 25 6.82 1.69 -27.14
C ALA A 25 6.52 0.30 -27.72
N ASN A 26 5.53 -0.38 -27.16
CA ASN A 26 4.63 -1.22 -27.93
C ASN A 26 3.23 -1.10 -27.34
N VAL A 27 2.32 -0.74 -28.23
CA VAL A 27 0.92 -0.39 -28.04
C VAL A 27 0.12 -1.70 -27.98
N ASP A 28 -0.76 -1.79 -26.98
CA ASP A 28 -1.94 -2.66 -27.05
C ASP A 28 -3.14 -1.82 -26.60
N GLU A 29 -3.96 -1.43 -27.58
CA GLU A 29 -5.14 -0.57 -27.47
C GLU A 29 -6.39 -1.43 -27.22
N ASN A 30 -6.62 -1.93 -25.98
CA ASN A 30 -8.02 -2.17 -25.57
C ASN A 30 -8.31 -2.40 -24.07
N ALA A 31 -7.33 -2.21 -23.19
CA ALA A 31 -7.60 -1.97 -21.79
C ALA A 31 -6.63 -0.90 -21.35
N SER A 32 -7.10 0.18 -20.73
CA SER A 32 -6.19 1.09 -20.05
C SER A 32 -5.53 0.32 -18.90
N VAL A 33 -4.44 -0.40 -19.17
CA VAL A 33 -3.69 -1.12 -18.15
C VAL A 33 -3.18 -0.06 -17.21
N LYS A 34 -3.83 0.05 -16.04
CA LYS A 34 -3.43 1.02 -15.03
C LYS A 34 -2.05 0.60 -14.53
N LYS A 35 -1.01 1.31 -14.99
CA LYS A 35 0.37 1.12 -14.55
C LYS A 35 0.59 1.96 -13.30
N TYR A 36 1.01 1.32 -12.21
CA TYR A 36 1.40 2.00 -10.99
C TYR A 36 2.88 1.76 -10.74
N ALA A 37 3.61 2.83 -10.44
CA ALA A 37 4.99 2.73 -10.01
C ALA A 37 5.02 2.44 -8.51
N SER A 38 5.60 1.29 -8.15
CA SER A 38 5.98 1.00 -6.77
C SER A 38 7.34 1.63 -6.46
N TYR A 39 7.52 2.09 -5.22
CA TYR A 39 8.84 2.46 -4.70
C TYR A 39 9.37 1.32 -3.83
N THR A 40 10.61 0.89 -4.04
CA THR A 40 11.19 -0.26 -3.31
C THR A 40 12.55 0.07 -2.73
N VAL A 41 12.71 -0.21 -1.43
CA VAL A 41 13.97 -0.11 -0.68
C VAL A 41 14.56 -1.52 -0.52
N PHE A 42 15.81 -1.71 -0.97
CA PHE A 42 16.50 -2.99 -0.90
C PHE A 42 17.62 -2.95 0.16
N LYS A 43 17.57 -3.83 1.15
CA LYS A 43 18.58 -3.94 2.23
C LYS A 43 19.09 -5.36 2.38
N GLY A 44 20.13 -5.54 3.19
CA GLY A 44 20.85 -6.82 3.29
C GLY A 44 19.99 -8.00 3.76
N LYS A 45 18.98 -7.77 4.61
CA LYS A 45 18.12 -8.83 5.19
C LYS A 45 16.72 -8.90 4.58
N ALA A 46 16.21 -7.80 4.06
CA ALA A 46 14.89 -7.73 3.47
C ALA A 46 14.77 -6.53 2.52
N ALA A 47 13.74 -6.55 1.68
CA ALA A 47 13.32 -5.41 0.88
C ALA A 47 11.90 -4.98 1.29
N LEU A 48 11.61 -3.68 1.14
CA LEU A 48 10.30 -3.08 1.40
C LEU A 48 9.81 -2.40 0.13
N SER A 49 8.68 -2.83 -0.41
CA SER A 49 7.99 -2.18 -1.52
C SER A 49 6.72 -1.48 -1.05
N ILE A 50 6.45 -0.32 -1.63
CA ILE A 50 5.30 0.53 -1.33
C ILE A 50 4.53 0.75 -2.62
N SER A 51 3.25 0.41 -2.62
CA SER A 51 2.39 0.54 -3.80
C SER A 51 0.99 1.02 -3.43
N PRO A 52 0.40 1.98 -4.16
CA PRO A 52 -0.96 2.43 -3.90
C PRO A 52 -2.00 1.37 -4.31
N ILE A 53 -3.07 1.29 -3.55
CA ILE A 53 -4.31 0.57 -3.87
C ILE A 53 -5.39 1.61 -4.06
N LEU A 54 -5.98 1.66 -5.25
CA LEU A 54 -7.02 2.64 -5.54
C LEU A 54 -8.33 2.37 -4.78
N PRO A 55 -9.09 3.43 -4.47
CA PRO A 55 -10.47 3.30 -4.03
C PRO A 55 -11.32 2.62 -5.10
N LEU A 56 -12.33 1.89 -4.65
CA LEU A 56 -13.37 1.31 -5.48
C LEU A 56 -14.61 2.21 -5.41
N PHE A 57 -15.23 2.46 -6.57
CA PHE A 57 -16.45 3.26 -6.67
C PHE A 57 -17.60 2.40 -7.21
N THR A 58 -18.78 2.60 -6.66
CA THR A 58 -20.03 2.03 -7.15
C THR A 58 -20.91 3.15 -7.70
N LYS A 59 -21.62 2.87 -8.80
CA LYS A 59 -22.59 3.81 -9.35
C LYS A 59 -23.85 3.78 -8.50
N VAL A 60 -24.42 4.96 -8.24
CA VAL A 60 -25.73 5.09 -7.59
C VAL A 60 -26.80 5.38 -8.65
N GLU A 61 -28.05 5.00 -8.36
CA GLU A 61 -29.18 5.10 -9.30
C GLU A 61 -29.44 6.53 -9.80
N SER A 62 -29.11 7.54 -8.99
CA SER A 62 -29.21 8.97 -9.36
C SER A 62 -28.15 9.44 -10.36
N GLY A 63 -27.30 8.54 -10.88
CA GLY A 63 -26.25 8.85 -11.86
C GLY A 63 -24.91 9.27 -11.25
N GLY A 64 -24.81 9.37 -9.92
CA GLY A 64 -23.57 9.64 -9.20
C GLY A 64 -22.67 8.40 -9.04
N SER A 65 -21.48 8.60 -8.46
CA SER A 65 -20.62 7.52 -7.96
C SER A 65 -20.34 7.72 -6.48
N ARG A 66 -20.37 6.64 -5.70
CA ARG A 66 -20.01 6.63 -4.28
C ARG A 66 -18.77 5.78 -4.08
N VAL A 67 -17.93 6.13 -3.10
CA VAL A 67 -16.83 5.27 -2.66
C VAL A 67 -17.42 4.04 -1.95
N ASP A 68 -17.13 2.87 -2.50
CA ASP A 68 -17.50 1.56 -1.95
C ASP A 68 -16.41 1.01 -1.03
N ARG A 69 -15.15 1.17 -1.45
CA ARG A 69 -13.97 0.85 -0.64
C ARG A 69 -12.97 1.99 -0.75
N ASN A 70 -12.50 2.48 0.39
CA ASN A 70 -11.38 3.42 0.43
C ASN A 70 -10.13 2.81 -0.23
N GLY A 71 -9.28 3.66 -0.80
CA GLY A 71 -7.95 3.22 -1.19
C GLY A 71 -7.07 2.97 0.04
N SER A 72 -5.90 2.41 -0.21
CA SER A 72 -4.91 2.13 0.83
C SER A 72 -3.51 2.13 0.22
N VAL A 73 -2.49 2.03 1.05
CA VAL A 73 -1.12 1.80 0.60
C VAL A 73 -0.68 0.41 1.03
N MET A 74 -0.27 -0.42 0.09
CA MET A 74 0.27 -1.74 0.40
C MET A 74 1.77 -1.65 0.64
N LEU A 75 2.20 -2.08 1.84
CA LEU A 75 3.59 -2.39 2.15
C LEU A 75 3.82 -3.88 1.93
N THR A 76 4.83 -4.21 1.13
CA THR A 76 5.24 -5.58 0.85
C THR A 76 6.69 -5.78 1.27
N PHE A 77 6.90 -6.70 2.21
CA PHE A 77 8.23 -7.08 2.69
C PHE A 77 8.66 -8.38 2.03
N PHE A 78 9.91 -8.43 1.57
CA PHE A 78 10.51 -9.60 0.96
C PHE A 78 11.76 -10.03 1.73
N PRO A 79 11.85 -11.25 2.25
CA PRO A 79 13.07 -11.73 2.90
C PRO A 79 14.20 -11.89 1.88
N ALA A 80 15.43 -11.56 2.28
CA ALA A 80 16.61 -11.84 1.47
C ALA A 80 16.94 -13.34 1.48
N VAL A 81 17.32 -13.88 0.33
CA VAL A 81 17.80 -15.27 0.15
C VAL A 81 19.23 -15.33 -0.36
N GLY A 82 19.88 -14.18 -0.46
CA GLY A 82 21.27 -14.04 -0.87
C GLY A 82 21.61 -12.58 -1.12
N GLN A 83 22.86 -12.32 -1.51
CA GLN A 83 23.30 -10.96 -1.80
C GLN A 83 22.46 -10.37 -2.96
N ARG A 84 21.68 -9.33 -2.64
CA ARG A 84 20.78 -8.65 -3.59
C ARG A 84 19.75 -9.60 -4.25
N LYS A 85 19.36 -10.67 -3.56
CA LYS A 85 18.32 -11.62 -4.00
C LYS A 85 17.26 -11.73 -2.92
N TYR A 86 16.00 -11.66 -3.32
CA TYR A 86 14.84 -11.65 -2.41
C TYR A 86 13.81 -12.69 -2.85
N ASP A 87 13.18 -13.34 -1.89
CA ASP A 87 12.14 -14.34 -2.14
C ASP A 87 10.76 -13.68 -2.23
N TYR A 88 10.25 -13.58 -3.47
CA TYR A 88 8.95 -12.99 -3.77
C TYR A 88 7.76 -13.89 -3.37
N THR A 89 8.01 -15.16 -3.07
CA THR A 89 6.99 -16.12 -2.66
C THR A 89 6.70 -16.05 -1.17
N LYS A 90 7.71 -15.72 -0.35
CA LYS A 90 7.62 -15.56 1.10
C LYS A 90 7.41 -14.11 1.55
N LYS A 91 6.64 -13.36 0.76
CA LYS A 91 6.39 -11.94 1.04
C LYS A 91 5.39 -11.75 2.18
N GLN A 92 5.60 -10.72 2.99
CA GLN A 92 4.65 -10.29 4.01
C GLN A 92 3.97 -8.98 3.62
N LEU A 93 2.66 -8.92 3.81
CA LEU A 93 1.81 -7.81 3.37
C LEU A 93 1.20 -7.07 4.55
N PHE A 94 1.23 -5.74 4.52
CA PHE A 94 0.58 -4.85 5.47
C PHE A 94 -0.04 -3.67 4.72
N ALA A 95 -1.36 -3.50 4.80
CA ALA A 95 -2.03 -2.37 4.17
C ALA A 95 -2.10 -1.21 5.15
N LEU A 96 -1.84 0.01 4.71
CA LEU A 96 -2.08 1.22 5.49
C LEU A 96 -3.35 1.90 4.97
N SER A 97 -4.30 2.10 5.87
CA SER A 97 -5.42 3.00 5.65
C SER A 97 -4.95 4.46 5.50
N PRO A 98 -5.79 5.36 4.98
CA PRO A 98 -5.41 6.77 4.83
C PRO A 98 -4.96 7.42 6.14
N THR A 99 -5.61 7.06 7.26
CA THR A 99 -5.28 7.56 8.59
C THR A 99 -3.90 7.07 9.04
N GLU A 100 -3.59 5.79 8.83
CA GLU A 100 -2.27 5.23 9.19
C GLU A 100 -1.15 5.79 8.31
N VAL A 101 -1.43 6.06 7.03
CA VAL A 101 -0.52 6.81 6.17
C VAL A 101 -0.29 8.21 6.74
N GLY A 102 -1.35 8.89 7.19
CA GLY A 102 -1.29 10.17 7.89
C GLY A 102 -0.32 10.14 9.07
N SER A 103 -0.46 9.14 9.95
CA SER A 103 0.44 8.93 11.09
C SER A 103 1.89 8.68 10.66
N LEU A 104 2.12 7.92 9.58
CA LEU A 104 3.46 7.62 9.08
C LEU A 104 4.16 8.86 8.50
N ILE A 105 3.44 9.68 7.72
CA ILE A 105 4.02 10.88 7.10
C ILE A 105 4.18 12.04 8.08
N SER A 106 3.42 12.03 9.19
CA SER A 106 3.52 13.06 10.24
C SER A 106 4.63 12.82 11.25
N LEU A 107 5.29 11.66 11.23
CA LEU A 107 6.35 11.32 12.21
C LEU A 107 7.42 12.41 12.29
N GLY A 108 7.68 12.88 13.51
CA GLY A 108 8.87 13.63 13.85
C GLY A 108 10.14 12.75 13.90
N PRO A 109 11.35 13.35 13.87
CA PRO A 109 12.63 12.63 13.82
C PRO A 109 12.88 11.62 14.95
N ALA A 110 12.29 11.84 16.12
CA ALA A 110 12.42 11.00 17.31
C ALA A 110 11.14 10.21 17.63
N GLU A 111 10.09 10.36 16.83
CA GLU A 111 8.80 9.72 17.07
C GLU A 111 8.76 8.32 16.47
N SER A 112 7.85 7.51 17.01
CA SER A 112 7.56 6.18 16.50
C SER A 112 6.06 6.01 16.35
N CYS A 113 5.64 5.09 15.48
CA CYS A 113 4.25 4.67 15.40
C CYS A 113 4.15 3.15 15.22
N GLU A 114 3.03 2.60 15.66
CA GLU A 114 2.75 1.17 15.58
C GLU A 114 1.30 0.94 15.16
N PHE A 115 1.10 -0.07 14.32
CA PHE A 115 -0.20 -0.43 13.76
C PHE A 115 -0.44 -1.93 13.94
N PHE A 116 -1.67 -2.29 14.27
CA PHE A 116 -2.07 -3.68 14.55
C PHE A 116 -3.26 -4.08 13.70
N HIS A 117 -3.09 -5.12 12.90
CA HIS A 117 -4.12 -5.64 12.01
C HIS A 117 -4.45 -7.08 12.36
N ASP A 118 -5.74 -7.37 12.47
CA ASP A 118 -6.29 -8.72 12.45
C ASP A 118 -7.14 -8.84 11.16
N PRO A 119 -6.66 -9.56 10.12
CA PRO A 119 -7.39 -9.69 8.86
C PRO A 119 -8.78 -10.34 9.00
N SER A 120 -9.00 -11.08 10.09
CA SER A 120 -10.21 -11.84 10.36
C SER A 120 -11.04 -11.21 11.48
N MET A 121 -10.74 -9.97 11.88
CA MET A 121 -11.49 -9.26 12.90
C MET A 121 -12.99 -9.24 12.57
N LYS A 122 -13.84 -9.49 13.58
CA LYS A 122 -15.31 -9.60 13.43
C LYS A 122 -15.78 -10.82 12.61
N SER A 123 -14.93 -11.84 12.45
CA SER A 123 -15.30 -13.14 11.90
C SER A 123 -15.05 -14.25 12.91
N SER A 124 -15.48 -15.47 12.59
CA SER A 124 -15.19 -16.66 13.41
C SER A 124 -13.70 -17.02 13.51
N HIS A 125 -12.84 -16.39 12.69
CA HIS A 125 -11.40 -16.65 12.64
C HIS A 125 -10.58 -15.51 13.29
N GLU A 126 -11.23 -14.62 14.04
CA GLU A 126 -10.56 -13.55 14.77
C GLU A 126 -9.47 -14.09 15.72
N GLY A 127 -8.37 -13.36 15.82
CA GLY A 127 -7.22 -13.67 16.65
C GLY A 127 -6.28 -14.73 16.09
N GLN A 128 -6.65 -15.38 14.99
CA GLN A 128 -5.83 -16.44 14.38
C GLN A 128 -4.60 -15.90 13.64
N VAL A 129 -4.73 -14.73 13.02
CA VAL A 129 -3.61 -14.03 12.36
C VAL A 129 -3.52 -12.62 12.89
N LYS A 130 -2.35 -12.24 13.43
CA LYS A 130 -2.08 -10.89 13.93
C LYS A 130 -0.86 -10.33 13.22
N LYS A 131 -1.00 -9.13 12.69
CA LYS A 131 0.11 -8.39 12.08
C LYS A 131 0.38 -7.14 12.88
N SER A 132 1.63 -6.89 13.23
CA SER A 132 2.07 -5.60 13.74
C SER A 132 3.09 -4.98 12.80
N LEU A 133 2.98 -3.67 12.61
CA LEU A 133 3.95 -2.87 11.88
C LEU A 133 4.44 -1.77 12.82
N SER A 134 5.74 -1.71 13.07
CA SER A 134 6.36 -0.66 13.88
C SER A 134 7.38 0.14 13.08
N ILE A 135 7.33 1.45 13.23
CA ILE A 135 8.26 2.40 12.63
C ILE A 135 8.97 3.12 13.77
N THR A 136 10.27 2.85 13.92
CA THR A 136 11.07 3.35 15.05
C THR A 136 12.32 4.08 14.56
N PRO A 137 12.75 5.17 15.19
CA PRO A 137 13.96 5.89 14.78
C PRO A 137 15.23 5.02 14.85
N LEU A 138 16.14 5.19 13.89
CA LEU A 138 17.49 4.56 13.89
C LEU A 138 18.47 5.20 14.90
N GLY A 139 18.07 6.28 15.57
CA GLY A 139 18.95 7.14 16.36
C GLY A 139 19.65 8.21 15.51
N SER A 140 19.95 9.36 16.12
CA SER A 140 20.66 10.50 15.50
C SER A 140 20.07 10.97 14.15
N ASP A 141 18.74 10.95 14.00
CA ASP A 141 18.02 11.38 12.77
C ASP A 141 18.49 10.69 11.47
N ASN A 142 18.97 9.44 11.56
CA ASN A 142 19.48 8.69 10.41
C ASN A 142 18.39 7.96 9.60
N GLY A 143 17.13 8.15 9.95
CA GLY A 143 15.97 7.46 9.38
C GLY A 143 15.28 6.54 10.38
N TYR A 144 14.62 5.49 9.88
CA TYR A 144 13.77 4.61 10.67
C TYR A 144 14.02 3.13 10.38
N PHE A 145 13.82 2.27 11.37
CA PHE A 145 13.50 0.87 11.15
C PHE A 145 12.01 0.72 10.87
N VAL A 146 11.68 0.02 9.79
CA VAL A 146 10.31 -0.44 9.51
C VAL A 146 10.28 -1.94 9.74
N ASN A 147 9.54 -2.37 10.77
CA ASN A 147 9.47 -3.76 11.20
C ASN A 147 8.06 -4.30 11.02
N ILE A 148 7.94 -5.49 10.44
CA ILE A 148 6.69 -6.24 10.39
C ILE A 148 6.84 -7.53 11.19
N THR A 149 5.85 -7.83 12.02
CA THR A 149 5.68 -9.13 12.67
C THR A 149 4.34 -9.71 12.24
N VAL A 150 4.35 -10.95 11.75
CA VAL A 150 3.15 -11.70 11.37
C VAL A 150 3.11 -12.97 12.20
N LEU A 151 2.18 -13.01 13.15
CA LEU A 151 1.85 -14.21 13.91
C LEU A 151 0.67 -14.90 13.24
N ASN A 152 0.88 -16.14 12.81
CA ASN A 152 -0.18 -17.00 12.27
C ASN A 152 -0.31 -18.24 13.14
N ASN A 153 -1.36 -18.27 13.97
CA ASN A 153 -1.62 -19.37 14.88
C ASN A 153 -2.13 -20.63 14.17
N VAL A 154 -2.73 -20.50 12.98
CA VAL A 154 -3.19 -21.63 12.17
C VAL A 154 -2.02 -22.42 11.61
N GLN A 155 -1.05 -21.72 11.04
CA GLN A 155 0.16 -22.32 10.47
C GLN A 155 1.30 -22.47 11.49
N LYS A 156 1.10 -21.98 12.73
CA LYS A 156 2.10 -21.93 13.80
C LYS A 156 3.39 -21.22 13.36
N THR A 157 3.26 -20.14 12.59
CA THR A 157 4.40 -19.32 12.14
C THR A 157 4.45 -17.98 12.85
N ASN A 158 5.67 -17.47 13.03
CA ASN A 158 5.96 -16.16 13.61
C ASN A 158 7.08 -15.53 12.77
N GLU A 159 6.67 -14.76 11.76
CA GLU A 159 7.58 -14.17 10.80
C GLU A 159 7.89 -12.73 11.18
N ARG A 160 9.18 -12.36 11.10
CA ARG A 160 9.67 -11.04 11.50
C ARG A 160 10.65 -10.52 10.46
N LEU A 161 10.34 -9.38 9.86
CA LEU A 161 11.22 -8.72 8.90
C LEU A 161 11.45 -7.27 9.34
N SER A 162 12.69 -6.82 9.15
CA SER A 162 13.12 -5.47 9.51
C SER A 162 13.89 -4.86 8.35
N VAL A 163 13.51 -3.65 7.97
CA VAL A 163 14.15 -2.88 6.90
C VAL A 163 14.59 -1.53 7.45
N PRO A 164 15.92 -1.26 7.55
CA PRO A 164 16.40 0.08 7.85
C PRO A 164 16.18 0.98 6.63
N VAL A 165 15.43 2.04 6.83
CA VAL A 165 15.13 3.09 5.84
C VAL A 165 15.90 4.34 6.25
N THR A 166 16.83 4.77 5.40
CA THR A 166 17.61 5.99 5.63
C THR A 166 16.73 7.24 5.58
N LYS A 167 17.22 8.35 6.14
CA LYS A 167 16.55 9.65 6.04
C LYS A 167 16.18 10.02 4.60
N ALA A 168 17.07 9.80 3.63
CA ALA A 168 16.80 10.09 2.22
C ALA A 168 15.71 9.18 1.64
N GLU A 169 15.78 7.87 1.90
CA GLU A 169 14.74 6.93 1.45
C GLU A 169 13.38 7.27 2.08
N PHE A 170 13.36 7.65 3.35
CA PHE A 170 12.15 8.01 4.06
C PHE A 170 11.56 9.34 3.56
N ALA A 171 12.38 10.30 3.14
CA ALA A 171 11.91 11.53 2.51
C ALA A 171 11.20 11.25 1.17
N VAL A 172 11.73 10.31 0.37
CA VAL A 172 11.07 9.84 -0.87
C VAL A 172 9.74 9.15 -0.54
N MET A 173 9.74 8.26 0.46
CA MET A 173 8.52 7.60 0.93
C MET A 173 7.45 8.62 1.35
N ARG A 174 7.82 9.59 2.20
CA ARG A 174 6.92 10.64 2.68
C ARG A 174 6.32 11.41 1.52
N THR A 175 7.13 11.85 0.57
CA THR A 175 6.68 12.59 -0.61
C THR A 175 5.71 11.77 -1.47
N ALA A 176 6.05 10.51 -1.75
CA ALA A 176 5.19 9.62 -2.52
C ALA A 176 3.85 9.36 -1.81
N LEU A 177 3.88 9.11 -0.50
CA LEU A 177 2.70 8.84 0.33
C LEU A 177 1.81 10.07 0.45
N SER A 178 2.36 11.27 0.64
CA SER A 178 1.58 12.51 0.68
C SER A 178 0.77 12.72 -0.60
N HIS A 179 1.37 12.45 -1.77
CA HIS A 179 0.64 12.50 -3.03
C HIS A 179 -0.44 11.40 -3.13
N GLN A 180 -0.15 10.20 -2.61
CA GLN A 180 -1.09 9.08 -2.61
C GLN A 180 -2.29 9.31 -1.69
N VAL A 181 -2.13 9.97 -0.53
CA VAL A 181 -3.24 10.31 0.37
C VAL A 181 -4.32 11.12 -0.37
N CYS A 182 -3.90 12.11 -1.17
CA CYS A 182 -4.82 12.89 -2.00
C CYS A 182 -5.57 12.02 -3.02
N VAL A 183 -4.88 11.08 -3.67
CA VAL A 183 -5.48 10.16 -4.65
C VAL A 183 -6.42 9.14 -3.98
N ILE A 184 -6.05 8.64 -2.81
CA ILE A 184 -6.76 7.59 -2.08
C ILE A 184 -8.03 8.09 -1.40
N LEU A 185 -7.99 9.30 -0.81
CA LEU A 185 -9.14 9.89 -0.11
C LEU A 185 -10.17 10.48 -1.07
N HIS A 186 -9.73 11.18 -2.11
CA HIS A 186 -10.62 11.99 -2.93
C HIS A 186 -10.80 11.46 -4.35
N GLY A 187 -10.13 10.36 -4.72
CA GLY A 187 -10.10 9.92 -6.11
C GLY A 187 -9.65 11.04 -7.05
N PHE A 188 -8.73 11.90 -6.59
CA PHE A 188 -8.47 13.24 -7.18
C PHE A 188 -8.01 13.21 -8.64
N THR A 189 -7.67 12.04 -9.17
CA THR A 189 -7.49 11.81 -10.62
C THR A 189 -8.77 12.04 -11.44
N LEU A 190 -9.95 11.98 -10.83
CA LEU A 190 -11.21 12.43 -11.44
C LEU A 190 -11.33 13.95 -11.42
N PHE A 191 -10.88 14.61 -10.34
CA PHE A 191 -11.04 16.06 -10.16
C PHE A 191 -10.12 16.90 -11.05
N HIS A 192 -8.88 16.48 -11.33
CA HIS A 192 -8.02 17.23 -12.24
C HIS A 192 -8.49 17.11 -13.70
N LYS A 193 -9.06 15.98 -14.13
CA LYS A 193 -9.67 15.89 -15.48
C LYS A 193 -10.93 16.73 -15.62
N VAL A 194 -11.74 16.84 -14.55
CA VAL A 194 -12.95 17.66 -14.54
C VAL A 194 -12.60 19.16 -14.48
N ALA A 195 -11.64 19.58 -13.65
CA ALA A 195 -11.26 20.99 -13.53
C ALA A 195 -10.65 21.58 -14.81
N TRP A 196 -9.97 20.79 -15.64
CA TRP A 196 -9.43 21.23 -16.94
C TRP A 196 -10.42 21.07 -18.10
N SER A 197 -11.57 20.42 -17.89
CA SER A 197 -12.64 20.28 -18.89
C SER A 197 -13.83 21.22 -18.63
N LEU A 198 -13.83 21.95 -17.52
CA LEU A 198 -14.88 22.91 -17.19
C LEU A 198 -14.52 24.29 -17.74
N ALA A 199 -15.47 24.89 -18.45
CA ALA A 199 -15.39 26.27 -18.93
C ALA A 199 -15.14 27.25 -17.76
N PRO A 200 -14.49 28.40 -18.02
CA PRO A 200 -14.28 29.43 -17.00
C PRO A 200 -15.63 29.84 -16.37
N GLY A 201 -15.80 29.59 -15.07
CA GLY A 201 -17.00 29.93 -14.29
C GLY A 201 -17.69 28.77 -13.56
N ALA A 202 -17.26 27.52 -13.72
CA ALA A 202 -17.84 26.41 -12.97
C ALA A 202 -17.36 26.37 -11.50
N HIS A 203 -18.27 26.55 -10.55
CA HIS A 203 -18.01 26.36 -9.13
C HIS A 203 -18.27 24.90 -8.74
N ILE A 204 -17.25 24.24 -8.20
CA ILE A 204 -17.37 22.90 -7.60
C ILE A 204 -17.76 23.11 -6.13
N CYS A 205 -19.01 22.82 -5.80
CA CYS A 205 -19.48 22.83 -4.41
C CYS A 205 -19.10 21.51 -3.74
N PHE A 206 -18.23 21.58 -2.73
CA PHE A 206 -17.96 20.44 -1.86
C PHE A 206 -18.86 20.57 -0.63
N SER A 207 -19.89 19.72 -0.54
CA SER A 207 -20.63 19.55 0.70
C SER A 207 -19.89 18.51 1.54
N ILE A 208 -19.11 18.98 2.52
CA ILE A 208 -18.58 18.15 3.59
C ILE A 208 -19.74 18.01 4.59
N TYR A 209 -20.29 16.81 4.72
CA TYR A 209 -21.20 16.47 5.82
C TYR A 209 -20.40 15.87 6.97
#